data_AF-A0A942EPR1-F1
#
_entry.id   AF-A0A942EPR1-F1
#
_cell.length_a   1.000
_cell.length_b   1.000
_cell.length_c   1.000
_cell.angle_alpha   90.00
_cell.angle_beta   90.00
_cell.angle_gamma   90.00
#
_symmetry.space_group_name_H-M   'P 1'
#
loop_
_entity.id
_entity.type
_entity.pdbx_description
1 polymer ?
#
loop_
_entity_poly.entity_id
_entity_poly.type
_entity_poly.pdbx_seq_one_letter_code
_entity_poly.pdbx_strand_id
1 'polypeptide(L)'
;MSINYNNEVAICGITREEINTAGYLHCGHVFEREAIKQWLQVAGRCPFCQSFSYPNEVADSKDRAIQNVALIQTGALPGDSRIIPRIMAYIASFFPKETDAEREEREAEEEIIRVKFLEELVKDEERYHRSRGVVGR
;
A
#
# COMPACT_ATOMS: atom_id res chain seq x y z
N MET A 1 3.41 35.53 29.37
CA MET A 1 4.44 34.61 29.86
C MET A 1 5.48 34.43 28.78
N SER A 2 6.67 34.97 29.01
CA SER A 2 7.83 34.89 28.12
C SER A 2 8.37 33.45 28.11
N ILE A 3 8.60 32.87 26.95
CA ILE A 3 9.24 31.56 26.83
C ILE A 3 10.75 31.81 26.93
N ASN A 4 11.38 31.33 28.01
CA ASN A 4 12.82 31.38 28.22
C ASN A 4 13.50 30.41 27.24
N TYR A 5 14.45 30.93 26.45
CA TYR A 5 15.45 30.13 25.73
C TYR A 5 16.42 29.51 26.76
N ASN A 6 15.99 28.47 27.45
CA ASN A 6 16.90 27.60 28.17
C ASN A 6 17.26 26.42 27.28
N ASN A 7 18.55 26.13 27.24
CA ASN A 7 19.23 25.08 26.51
C ASN A 7 18.72 23.68 26.95
N GLU A 8 17.49 23.33 26.57
CA GLU A 8 16.89 22.02 26.85
C GLU A 8 17.58 20.97 25.98
N VAL A 9 18.60 20.34 26.54
CA VAL A 9 19.24 19.17 25.94
C VAL A 9 18.17 18.09 25.81
N ALA A 10 17.77 17.80 24.57
CA ALA A 10 16.80 16.75 24.30
C ALA A 10 17.45 15.39 24.54
N ILE A 11 16.84 14.55 25.37
CA ILE A 11 17.32 13.18 25.65
C ILE A 11 16.58 12.19 24.75
N CYS A 12 17.31 11.28 24.12
CA CYS A 12 16.75 10.25 23.26
C CYS A 12 15.98 9.19 24.07
N GLY A 13 14.71 8.96 23.75
CA GLY A 13 13.91 7.91 24.39
C GLY A 13 14.38 6.47 24.14
N ILE A 14 15.26 6.25 23.15
CA ILE A 14 15.80 4.92 22.78
C ILE A 14 17.16 4.69 23.47
N THR A 15 18.11 5.61 23.31
CA THR A 15 19.48 5.46 23.85
C THR A 15 19.63 6.02 25.26
N ARG A 16 18.70 6.87 25.71
CA ARG A 16 18.75 7.61 27.00
C ARG A 16 19.96 8.56 27.11
N GLU A 17 20.55 8.91 25.98
CA GLU A 17 21.67 9.85 25.86
C GLU A 17 21.19 11.18 25.28
N GLU A 18 22.03 12.20 25.36
CA GLU A 18 21.80 13.50 24.72
C GLU A 18 21.71 13.33 23.20
N ILE A 19 20.70 13.97 22.60
CA ILE A 19 20.50 13.92 21.15
C ILE A 19 21.52 14.84 20.49
N ASN A 20 22.49 14.22 19.83
CA ASN A 20 23.47 14.93 18.99
C ASN A 20 22.87 15.23 17.61
N THR A 21 22.13 14.27 17.05
CA THR A 21 21.46 14.42 15.76
C THR A 21 20.00 14.05 15.88
N ALA A 22 19.13 15.06 15.91
CA ALA A 22 17.69 14.84 16.01
C ALA A 22 17.10 14.24 14.72
N GLY A 23 16.36 13.15 14.88
CA GLY A 23 15.45 12.56 13.91
C GLY A 23 14.01 12.78 14.36
N TYR A 24 13.20 13.38 13.49
CA TYR A 24 11.79 13.66 13.74
C TYR A 24 10.92 12.66 12.99
N LEU A 25 9.94 12.09 13.67
CA LEU A 25 8.89 11.31 13.03
C LEU A 25 7.70 12.21 12.65
N HIS A 26 6.87 11.78 11.71
CA HIS A 26 5.63 12.48 11.32
C HIS A 26 4.65 12.67 12.48
N CYS A 27 4.75 11.84 13.53
CA CYS A 27 3.97 11.97 14.76
C CYS A 27 4.50 13.05 15.72
N GLY A 28 5.59 13.75 15.37
CA GLY A 28 6.17 14.84 16.17
C GLY A 28 7.15 14.39 17.26
N HIS A 29 7.38 13.09 17.44
CA HIS A 29 8.37 12.59 18.40
C HIS A 29 9.80 12.70 17.87
N VAL A 30 10.72 13.01 18.78
CA VAL A 30 12.14 13.27 18.50
C VAL A 30 13.01 12.21 19.15
N PHE A 31 13.99 11.72 18.39
CA PHE A 31 14.95 10.73 18.82
C PHE A 31 16.32 11.01 18.22
N GLU A 32 17.36 10.32 18.69
CA GLU A 32 18.63 10.27 17.97
C GLU A 32 18.43 9.58 16.61
N ARG A 33 18.91 10.20 15.54
CA ARG A 33 18.69 9.79 14.14
C ARG A 33 19.07 8.33 13.90
N GLU A 34 20.24 7.91 14.37
CA GLU A 34 20.72 6.54 14.15
C GLU A 34 19.91 5.53 14.95
N ALA A 35 19.53 5.87 16.18
CA ALA A 35 18.74 5.00 17.05
C ALA A 35 17.34 4.78 16.48
N ILE A 36 16.67 5.85 16.04
CA ILE A 36 15.34 5.71 15.43
C ILE A 36 15.42 4.99 14.09
N LYS A 37 16.44 5.25 13.27
CA LYS A 37 16.63 4.55 11.99
C LYS A 37 16.74 3.03 12.18
N GLN A 38 17.56 2.57 13.13
CA GLN A 38 17.68 1.15 13.44
C GLN A 38 16.37 0.56 13.96
N TRP A 39 15.66 1.29 14.84
CA TRP A 39 14.36 0.85 15.35
C TRP A 39 13.33 0.68 14.24
N LEU A 40 13.26 1.63 13.30
CA LEU A 40 12.33 1.57 12.18
C LEU A 40 12.61 0.42 11.22
N GLN A 41 13.87 0.03 11.03
CA GLN A 41 14.22 -1.15 10.22
C GLN A 41 13.63 -2.45 10.76
N VAL A 42 13.44 -2.55 12.08
CA VAL A 42 12.89 -3.75 12.73
C VAL A 42 11.38 -3.64 12.93
N ALA A 43 10.91 -2.54 13.50
CA ALA A 43 9.53 -2.40 13.96
C ALA A 43 8.63 -1.60 13.01
N GLY A 44 9.19 -0.69 12.21
CA GLY A 44 8.44 0.19 11.30
C GLY A 44 7.46 1.16 11.98
N ARG A 45 7.56 1.34 13.31
CA ARG A 45 6.61 2.12 14.12
C ARG A 45 7.33 2.97 15.15
N CYS A 46 6.73 4.10 15.51
CA CYS A 46 7.22 4.97 16.59
C CYS A 46 7.28 4.21 17.93
N PRO A 47 8.39 4.30 18.70
CA PRO A 47 8.48 3.70 20.04
C PRO A 47 7.43 4.21 21.04
N PHE A 48 7.01 5.47 20.94
CA PHE A 48 6.08 6.08 21.91
C PHE A 48 4.62 5.88 21.54
N CYS A 49 4.25 6.25 20.32
CA CYS A 49 2.84 6.29 19.90
C CYS A 49 2.45 5.15 18.95
N GLN A 50 3.40 4.29 18.54
CA GLN A 50 3.18 3.18 17.61
C GLN A 50 2.67 3.58 16.22
N SER A 51 2.65 4.88 15.88
CA SER A 51 2.32 5.33 14.53
C SER A 51 3.34 4.80 13.52
N PHE A 52 2.86 4.31 12.37
CA PHE A 52 3.70 3.78 11.30
C PHE A 52 4.55 4.87 10.69
N SER A 53 5.86 4.74 10.80
CA SER A 53 6.77 5.54 9.99
C SER A 53 6.76 4.95 8.59
N TYR A 54 5.90 5.45 7.72
CA TYR A 54 6.11 5.19 6.30
C TYR A 54 7.49 5.75 5.94
N PRO A 55 8.43 4.93 5.45
CA PRO A 55 9.68 5.44 4.94
C PRO A 55 9.31 6.31 3.74
N ASN A 56 9.57 7.60 3.83
CA ASN A 56 9.62 8.45 2.65
C ASN A 56 10.99 8.21 1.97
N GLU A 57 11.25 6.96 1.61
CA GLU A 57 12.45 6.52 0.88
C GLU A 57 12.16 6.50 -0.62
N VAL A 58 11.52 7.57 -1.09
CA VAL A 58 11.64 8.03 -2.47
C VAL A 58 11.47 9.55 -2.43
N ALA A 59 12.48 10.19 -1.82
CA ALA A 59 12.78 11.60 -2.01
C ALA A 59 14.15 11.70 -2.69
N ASP A 60 14.38 10.82 -3.66
CA ASP A 60 15.35 11.10 -4.70
C ASP A 60 14.69 12.10 -5.66
N SER A 61 15.44 13.04 -6.21
CA SER A 61 14.95 14.33 -6.74
C SER A 61 13.86 14.29 -7.84
N LYS A 62 13.41 13.10 -8.25
CA LYS A 62 12.32 12.85 -9.20
C LYS A 62 10.92 12.86 -8.54
N ASP A 63 10.78 12.51 -7.26
CA ASP A 63 9.46 12.38 -6.62
C ASP A 63 8.86 13.71 -6.15
N ARG A 64 9.69 14.71 -5.81
CA ARG A 64 9.22 16.08 -5.58
C ARG A 64 8.65 16.71 -6.84
N ALA A 65 9.20 16.37 -8.01
CA ALA A 65 8.64 16.82 -9.27
C ALA A 65 7.25 16.20 -9.48
N ILE A 66 7.07 14.90 -9.21
CA ILE A 66 5.78 14.21 -9.35
C ILE A 66 4.74 14.72 -8.35
N GLN A 67 5.10 14.92 -7.08
CA GLN A 67 4.18 15.47 -6.07
C GLN A 67 3.78 16.92 -6.35
N ASN A 68 4.72 17.77 -6.78
CA ASN A 68 4.41 19.15 -7.14
C ASN A 68 3.58 19.21 -8.43
N VAL A 69 3.86 18.34 -9.41
CA VAL A 69 3.09 18.23 -10.66
C VAL A 69 1.66 17.74 -10.37
N ALA A 70 1.49 16.75 -9.48
CA ALA A 70 0.17 16.26 -9.08
C ALA A 70 -0.64 17.33 -8.33
N LEU A 71 -0.04 18.12 -7.41
CA LEU A 71 -0.71 19.22 -6.73
C LEU A 71 -1.10 20.35 -7.70
N ILE A 72 -0.21 20.71 -8.63
CA ILE A 72 -0.45 21.77 -9.62
C ILE A 72 -1.54 21.36 -10.64
N GLN A 73 -1.53 20.11 -11.13
CA GLN A 73 -2.48 19.64 -12.15
C GLN A 73 -3.83 19.20 -11.58
N THR A 74 -3.90 18.74 -10.33
CA THR A 74 -5.18 18.38 -9.70
C THR A 74 -5.92 19.57 -9.11
N GLY A 75 -5.23 20.71 -8.91
CA GLY A 75 -5.78 21.93 -8.32
C GLY A 75 -6.16 21.79 -6.84
N ALA A 76 -5.63 20.77 -6.15
CA ALA A 76 -6.04 20.43 -4.80
C ALA A 76 -5.28 21.27 -3.75
N LEU A 77 -6.02 21.99 -2.89
CA LEU A 77 -5.46 22.81 -1.82
C LEU A 77 -5.18 21.96 -0.56
N PRO A 78 -4.20 22.34 0.28
CA PRO A 78 -3.94 21.66 1.54
C PRO A 78 -5.20 21.65 2.42
N GLY A 79 -5.71 20.46 2.77
CA GLY A 79 -6.92 20.29 3.58
C GLY A 79 -8.16 19.81 2.83
N ASP A 80 -8.11 19.66 1.50
CA ASP A 80 -9.21 19.03 0.75
C ASP A 80 -9.20 17.51 0.96
N SER A 81 -10.25 16.98 1.59
CA SER A 81 -10.43 15.53 1.81
C SER A 81 -10.47 14.71 0.52
N ARG A 82 -10.62 15.36 -0.64
CA ARG A 82 -10.61 14.74 -1.97
C ARG A 82 -9.22 14.69 -2.61
N ILE A 83 -8.17 15.17 -1.94
CA ILE A 83 -6.78 15.08 -2.43
C ILE A 83 -6.42 13.64 -2.80
N ILE A 84 -6.65 12.68 -1.89
CA ILE A 84 -6.28 11.27 -2.12
C ILE A 84 -7.06 10.68 -3.31
N PRO A 85 -8.41 10.80 -3.39
CA PRO A 85 -9.16 10.35 -4.57
C PRO A 85 -8.69 10.97 -5.90
N ARG A 86 -8.35 12.27 -5.92
CA ARG A 86 -7.91 12.95 -7.15
C ARG A 86 -6.51 12.51 -7.59
N ILE A 87 -5.59 12.35 -6.63
CA ILE A 87 -4.26 11.80 -6.91
C ILE A 87 -4.39 10.37 -7.43
N MET A 88 -5.24 9.54 -6.83
CA MET A 88 -5.44 8.16 -7.28
C MET A 88 -6.05 8.09 -8.68
N ALA A 89 -7.01 8.95 -9.02
CA ALA A 89 -7.56 9.02 -10.38
C ALA A 89 -6.52 9.47 -11.41
N TYR A 90 -5.65 10.42 -11.04
CA TYR A 90 -4.56 10.87 -11.89
C TYR A 90 -3.51 9.77 -12.10
N ILE A 91 -3.06 9.09 -11.04
CA ILE A 91 -2.12 7.96 -11.14
C ILE A 91 -2.75 6.81 -11.96
N ALA A 92 -4.04 6.50 -11.75
CA ALA A 92 -4.79 5.51 -12.50
C ALA A 92 -4.82 5.78 -14.01
N SER A 93 -4.68 7.04 -14.43
CA SER A 93 -4.64 7.41 -15.84
C SER A 93 -3.34 7.03 -16.56
N PHE A 94 -2.25 6.78 -15.81
CA PHE A 94 -0.97 6.31 -16.35
C PHE A 94 -0.90 4.79 -16.51
N PHE A 95 -1.79 4.05 -15.84
CA PHE A 95 -1.90 2.63 -16.08
C PHE A 95 -2.71 2.42 -17.37
N PRO A 96 -2.22 1.57 -18.31
CA PRO A 96 -2.97 1.26 -19.51
C PRO A 96 -4.33 0.70 -19.09
N LYS A 97 -5.40 1.31 -19.61
CA LYS A 97 -6.74 0.75 -19.44
C LYS A 97 -6.75 -0.58 -20.19
N GLU A 98 -7.14 -1.62 -19.49
CA GLU A 98 -7.35 -2.97 -20.02
C GLU A 98 -8.01 -2.87 -21.40
N THR A 99 -7.27 -3.32 -22.41
CA THR A 99 -7.70 -3.21 -23.80
C THR A 99 -8.92 -4.10 -24.02
N ASP A 100 -9.74 -3.76 -25.02
CA ASP A 100 -10.90 -4.59 -25.35
C ASP A 100 -10.49 -6.04 -25.67
N ALA A 101 -9.28 -6.23 -26.21
CA ALA A 101 -8.68 -7.54 -26.45
C ALA A 101 -8.38 -8.32 -25.15
N GLU A 102 -7.79 -7.68 -24.14
CA GLU A 102 -7.50 -8.31 -22.83
C GLU A 102 -8.78 -8.65 -22.07
N ARG A 103 -9.84 -7.85 -22.25
CA ARG A 103 -11.16 -8.13 -21.68
C ARG A 103 -11.81 -9.34 -22.35
N GLU A 104 -11.80 -9.38 -23.67
CA GLU A 104 -12.37 -10.47 -24.46
C GLU A 104 -11.64 -11.80 -24.19
N GLU A 105 -10.32 -11.76 -24.01
CA GLU A 105 -9.52 -12.94 -23.62
C GLU A 105 -9.94 -13.47 -22.25
N ARG A 106 -10.09 -12.61 -21.23
CA ARG A 106 -10.56 -13.04 -19.90
C ARG A 106 -11.99 -13.59 -19.94
N GLU A 107 -12.89 -12.98 -20.70
CA GLU A 107 -14.26 -13.48 -20.86
C GLU A 107 -14.28 -14.86 -21.53
N ALA A 108 -13.44 -15.08 -22.54
CA ALA A 108 -13.27 -16.39 -23.17
C ALA A 108 -12.66 -17.43 -22.21
N GLU A 109 -11.68 -17.05 -21.37
CA GLU A 109 -11.11 -17.93 -20.35
C GLU A 109 -12.16 -18.35 -19.30
N GLU A 110 -12.97 -17.39 -18.82
CA GLU A 110 -14.06 -17.69 -17.89
C GLU A 110 -15.10 -18.62 -18.52
N GLU A 111 -15.40 -18.44 -19.80
CA GLU A 111 -16.32 -19.32 -20.53
C GLU A 111 -15.75 -20.72 -20.71
N ILE A 112 -14.45 -20.85 -21.04
CA ILE A 112 -13.75 -22.14 -21.10
C ILE A 112 -13.81 -22.86 -19.75
N ILE A 113 -13.60 -22.13 -18.64
CA ILE A 113 -13.68 -22.71 -17.29
C ILE A 113 -15.10 -23.22 -17.00
N ARG A 114 -16.14 -22.44 -17.35
CA ARG A 114 -17.54 -22.83 -17.17
C ARG A 114 -17.90 -24.08 -18.00
N VAL A 115 -17.51 -24.13 -19.26
CA VAL A 115 -17.76 -25.29 -20.13
C VAL A 115 -17.06 -26.53 -19.58
N LYS A 116 -15.79 -26.43 -19.19
CA LYS A 116 -15.04 -27.54 -18.58
C LYS A 116 -15.70 -28.08 -17.31
N PHE A 117 -16.24 -27.20 -16.47
CA PHE A 117 -16.95 -27.60 -15.26
C PHE A 117 -18.22 -28.39 -15.58
N LEU A 118 -18.99 -27.97 -16.58
CA LEU A 118 -20.20 -28.68 -17.03
C LEU A 118 -19.87 -30.03 -17.67
N GLU A 119 -18.81 -30.11 -18.48
CA GLU A 119 -18.36 -31.38 -19.05
C GLU A 119 -17.96 -32.39 -17.98
N GLU A 120 -17.28 -31.95 -16.92
CA GLU A 120 -16.95 -32.83 -15.79
C GLU A 120 -18.20 -33.33 -15.06
N LEU A 121 -19.21 -32.47 -14.85
CA LEU A 121 -20.48 -32.89 -14.26
C LEU A 121 -21.21 -33.93 -15.13
N VAL A 122 -21.24 -33.73 -16.45
CA VAL A 122 -21.86 -34.68 -17.38
C VAL A 122 -21.11 -36.02 -17.37
N LYS A 123 -19.77 -36.00 -17.37
CA LYS A 123 -18.96 -37.23 -17.27
C LYS A 123 -19.21 -37.98 -15.96
N ASP A 124 -19.38 -37.27 -14.86
CA ASP A 124 -19.70 -37.86 -13.56
C ASP A 124 -21.11 -38.47 -13.54
N GLU A 125 -22.09 -37.82 -14.17
CA GLU A 125 -23.44 -38.36 -14.34
C GLU A 125 -23.44 -39.61 -15.23
N GLU A 126 -22.72 -39.61 -16.36
CA GLU A 126 -22.55 -40.79 -17.21
C GLU A 126 -21.85 -41.94 -16.46
N ARG A 127 -20.83 -41.64 -15.64
CA ARG A 127 -20.15 -42.62 -14.79
C ARG A 127 -21.11 -43.21 -13.75
N TYR A 128 -21.96 -42.38 -13.16
CA TYR A 128 -23.01 -42.80 -12.22
C TYR A 128 -24.04 -43.73 -12.89
N HIS A 129 -24.54 -43.40 -14.08
CA HIS A 129 -25.47 -44.25 -14.80
C HIS A 129 -24.83 -45.55 -15.30
N ARG A 130 -23.58 -45.50 -15.79
CA ARG A 130 -22.83 -46.68 -16.22
C ARG A 130 -22.57 -47.66 -15.07
N SER A 131 -22.25 -47.16 -13.87
CA SER A 131 -22.08 -47.99 -12.67
C SER A 131 -23.38 -48.62 -12.17
N ARG A 132 -24.54 -47.98 -12.40
CA ARG A 132 -25.86 -48.58 -12.12
C ARG A 132 -26.36 -49.56 -13.18
N GLY A 133 -25.96 -49.40 -14.44
CA GLY A 133 -26.36 -50.28 -15.55
C GLY A 133 -25.79 -51.71 -15.50
N VAL A 134 -24.90 -52.02 -14.54
CA VAL A 134 -24.29 -53.35 -14.38
C VAL A 134 -25.01 -54.21 -13.33
N VAL A 135 -25.92 -53.64 -12.53
CA VAL A 135 -26.72 -54.40 -11.54
C VAL A 135 -28.06 -54.79 -12.17
N GLY A 136 -28.03 -55.72 -13.12
CA GLY A 136 -29.23 -56.09 -13.86
C GLY A 136 -29.09 -57.24 -14.86
N ARG A 137 -28.43 -58.34 -14.48
CA ARG A 137 -28.81 -59.71 -14.85
C ARG A 137 -27.96 -60.76 -14.15
#